data_AF-A0A0G1U1P3-F1
#
_entry.id   AF-A0A0G1U1P3-F1
#
_cell.length_a   1.000
_cell.length_b   1.000
_cell.length_c   1.000
_cell.angle_alpha   90.00
_cell.angle_beta   90.00
_cell.angle_gamma   90.00
#
_symmetry.space_group_name_H-M   'P 1'
#
loop_
_entity.id
_entity.type
_entity.pdbx_description
1 polymer ?
#
loop_
_entity_poly.entity_id
_entity_poly.type
_entity_poly.pdbx_seq_one_letter_code
_entity_poly.pdbx_strand_id
1 'polypeptide(L)'
;MNITQDDLRNIFFSGYPAATSWDILDELFIALDRDAITYRTEQLVPKDEFYTVSNLVAVIDGLGPQEKGHMALKEIAKRWLWKRYQVKAICETYFNGLHPDVCSADNRFVIECGTTDPSCIQIFLNDPNVVWVANIPYPFSDDIHLTLHIFGRGPNYVNWQREKINATRDAFQKFHRK
;
A
#
# COMPACT_ATOMS: atom_id res chain seq x y z
N MET A 1 -4.28 6.73 16.70
CA MET A 1 -4.67 5.31 16.75
C MET A 1 -3.39 4.52 16.72
N ASN A 2 -3.15 3.63 17.68
CA ASN A 2 -1.93 2.82 17.68
C ASN A 2 -2.21 1.60 16.81
N ILE A 3 -1.61 1.56 15.63
CA ILE A 3 -1.65 0.42 14.71
C ILE A 3 -0.86 -0.74 15.31
N THR A 4 -1.38 -1.96 15.22
CA THR A 4 -0.74 -3.19 15.69
C THR A 4 -0.11 -3.97 14.54
N GLN A 5 0.72 -4.98 14.86
CA GLN A 5 1.23 -5.89 13.84
C GLN A 5 0.11 -6.68 13.13
N ASP A 6 -0.94 -7.07 13.87
CA ASP A 6 -2.09 -7.76 13.29
C ASP A 6 -2.89 -6.85 12.36
N ASP A 7 -3.00 -5.56 12.70
CA ASP A 7 -3.59 -4.58 11.78
C ASP A 7 -2.79 -4.51 10.47
N LEU A 8 -1.46 -4.45 10.54
CA LEU A 8 -0.62 -4.45 9.34
C LEU A 8 -0.80 -5.72 8.51
N ARG A 9 -0.94 -6.89 9.13
CA ARG A 9 -1.23 -8.15 8.43
C ARG A 9 -2.55 -8.08 7.67
N ASN A 10 -3.59 -7.55 8.31
CA ASN A 10 -4.89 -7.37 7.68
C ASN A 10 -4.83 -6.35 6.54
N ILE A 11 -4.11 -5.24 6.73
CA ILE A 11 -3.93 -4.21 5.72
C ILE A 11 -3.25 -4.79 4.48
N PHE A 12 -2.12 -5.48 4.62
CA PHE A 12 -1.33 -5.89 3.46
C PHE A 12 -1.78 -7.22 2.87
N PHE A 13 -2.35 -8.12 3.65
CA PHE A 13 -2.70 -9.45 3.15
C PHE A 13 -4.19 -9.74 3.10
N SER A 14 -5.04 -8.76 3.42
CA SER A 14 -6.50 -8.93 3.40
C SER A 14 -6.95 -10.16 4.22
N GLY A 15 -6.26 -10.44 5.33
CA GLY A 15 -6.55 -11.58 6.21
C GLY A 15 -6.06 -12.96 5.75
N TYR A 16 -5.40 -13.05 4.59
CA TYR A 16 -4.82 -14.29 4.11
C TYR A 16 -3.34 -14.35 4.49
N PRO A 17 -2.84 -15.45 5.08
CA PRO A 17 -1.39 -15.62 5.24
C PRO A 17 -0.78 -15.86 3.86
N ALA A 18 -0.31 -14.79 3.22
CA ALA A 18 0.55 -14.92 2.05
C ALA A 18 1.92 -15.47 2.52
N ALA A 19 2.62 -16.19 1.64
CA ALA A 19 4.00 -16.60 1.86
C ALA A 19 4.89 -15.35 1.87
N THR A 20 4.96 -14.67 3.02
CA THR A 20 5.51 -13.32 3.10
C THR A 20 6.67 -13.23 4.07
N SER A 21 7.53 -12.24 3.85
CA SER A 21 8.61 -11.90 4.77
C SER A 21 8.04 -11.15 5.97
N TRP A 22 7.82 -11.88 7.07
CA TRP A 22 7.41 -11.32 8.36
C TRP A 22 8.36 -10.20 8.83
N ASP A 23 9.63 -10.29 8.47
CA ASP A 23 10.65 -9.28 8.78
C ASP A 23 10.28 -7.89 8.21
N ILE A 24 9.62 -7.82 7.04
CA ILE A 24 9.22 -6.54 6.44
C ILE A 24 8.09 -5.89 7.23
N LEU A 25 7.16 -6.68 7.76
CA LEU A 25 6.11 -6.16 8.64
C LEU A 25 6.67 -5.67 9.97
N ASP A 26 7.59 -6.43 10.56
CA ASP A 26 8.29 -6.01 11.78
C ASP A 26 9.06 -4.71 11.56
N GLU A 27 9.73 -4.60 10.42
CA GLU A 27 10.45 -3.38 10.05
C GLU A 27 9.52 -2.18 9.86
N LEU A 28 8.39 -2.35 9.15
CA LEU A 28 7.40 -1.30 8.99
C LEU A 28 6.81 -0.88 10.34
N PHE A 29 6.54 -1.85 11.23
CA PHE A 29 6.07 -1.59 12.58
C PHE A 29 7.08 -0.76 13.39
N ILE A 30 8.36 -1.13 13.35
CA ILE A 30 9.44 -0.35 14.00
C ILE A 30 9.54 1.06 13.40
N ALA A 31 9.38 1.20 12.09
CA ALA A 31 9.42 2.51 11.43
C ALA A 31 8.24 3.42 11.86
N LEU A 32 7.08 2.83 12.11
CA LEU A 32 5.91 3.54 12.66
C LEU A 32 6.14 3.96 14.12
N ASP A 33 6.63 3.03 14.96
CA ASP A 33 6.94 3.28 16.38
C ASP A 33 7.99 4.39 16.56
N ARG A 34 8.94 4.48 15.63
CA ARG A 34 10.01 5.50 15.66
C ARG A 34 9.65 6.81 14.97
N ASP A 35 8.40 7.03 14.56
CA ASP A 35 7.97 8.20 13.76
C ASP A 35 8.83 8.40 12.48
N ALA A 36 9.40 7.32 11.95
CA ALA A 36 10.07 7.33 10.64
C ALA A 36 9.02 7.26 9.53
N ILE A 37 7.94 6.52 9.74
CA ILE A 37 6.77 6.48 8.87
C ILE A 37 5.57 7.04 9.65
N THR A 38 4.78 7.91 9.01
CA THR A 38 3.48 8.33 9.53
C THR A 38 2.38 7.43 8.99
N TYR A 39 1.32 7.22 9.76
CA TYR A 39 0.15 6.45 9.34
C TYR A 39 -1.16 7.19 9.63
N ARG A 40 -2.10 7.15 8.69
CA ARG A 40 -3.49 7.61 8.87
C ARG A 40 -4.42 6.77 8.00
N THR A 41 -5.71 6.82 8.32
CA THR A 41 -6.76 6.16 7.52
C THR A 41 -7.74 7.16 6.95
N GLU A 42 -8.36 6.80 5.83
CA GLU A 42 -9.54 7.48 5.30
C GLU A 42 -10.62 6.46 4.93
N GLN A 43 -11.86 6.76 5.24
CA GLN A 43 -13.01 5.98 4.78
C GLN A 43 -13.26 6.28 3.30
N LEU A 44 -13.37 5.25 2.48
CA LEU A 44 -13.63 5.37 1.05
C LEU A 44 -15.13 5.28 0.75
N VAL A 45 -15.57 4.12 0.28
CA VAL A 45 -16.93 3.85 -0.18
C VAL A 45 -17.55 2.72 0.65
N PRO A 46 -18.90 2.66 0.75
CA PRO A 46 -19.58 1.51 1.33
C PRO A 46 -19.19 0.20 0.65
N LYS A 47 -19.19 -0.91 1.39
CA LYS A 47 -18.78 -2.24 0.86
C LYS A 47 -19.66 -2.70 -0.32
N ASP A 48 -20.94 -2.36 -0.28
CA ASP A 48 -21.92 -2.57 -1.34
C ASP A 48 -21.63 -1.78 -2.62
N GLU A 49 -21.04 -0.58 -2.51
CA GLU A 49 -20.55 0.16 -3.67
C GLU A 49 -19.36 -0.57 -4.32
N PHE A 50 -18.44 -1.14 -3.53
CA PHE A 50 -17.35 -1.95 -4.06
C PHE A 50 -17.85 -3.12 -4.91
N TYR A 51 -18.84 -3.89 -4.43
CA TYR A 51 -19.41 -4.98 -5.22
C TYR A 51 -20.15 -4.48 -6.46
N THR A 52 -20.81 -3.32 -6.38
CA THR A 52 -21.44 -2.68 -7.54
C THR A 52 -20.39 -2.33 -8.60
N VAL A 53 -19.28 -1.69 -8.22
CA VAL A 53 -18.17 -1.36 -9.12
C VAL A 53 -17.53 -2.63 -9.69
N SER A 54 -17.34 -3.67 -8.87
CA SER A 54 -16.81 -4.97 -9.29
C SER A 54 -17.64 -5.62 -10.40
N ASN A 55 -18.97 -5.55 -10.30
CA ASN A 55 -19.87 -6.06 -11.34
C ASN A 55 -19.85 -5.21 -12.62
N LEU A 56 -19.49 -3.93 -12.54
CA LEU A 56 -19.39 -3.06 -13.71
C LEU A 56 -18.06 -3.26 -14.46
N VAL A 57 -16.95 -3.44 -13.75
CA VAL A 57 -15.66 -3.79 -14.38
C VAL A 57 -15.67 -5.22 -14.95
N ALA A 58 -16.58 -6.08 -14.47
CA ALA A 58 -16.79 -7.42 -14.98
C ALA A 58 -17.28 -7.50 -16.44
N VAL A 59 -17.73 -6.38 -17.02
CA VAL A 59 -18.14 -6.27 -18.43
C VAL A 59 -16.94 -6.28 -19.38
N ILE A 60 -15.70 -6.20 -18.86
CA ILE A 60 -14.48 -6.42 -19.62
C ILE A 60 -14.25 -7.95 -19.69
N ASP A 61 -14.44 -8.54 -20.87
CA ASP A 61 -14.35 -9.99 -21.10
C ASP A 61 -13.01 -10.59 -20.64
N GLY A 62 -13.08 -11.76 -19.98
CA GLY A 62 -11.91 -12.61 -19.67
C GLY A 62 -11.34 -12.52 -18.25
N LEU A 63 -11.83 -11.64 -17.37
CA LEU A 63 -11.34 -11.53 -15.99
C LEU A 63 -12.05 -12.50 -15.03
N GLY A 64 -11.30 -13.13 -14.13
CA GLY A 64 -11.83 -13.92 -13.02
C GLY A 64 -12.34 -13.04 -11.86
N PRO A 65 -12.91 -13.65 -10.81
CA PRO A 65 -13.47 -12.91 -9.67
C PRO A 65 -12.45 -12.05 -8.91
N GLN A 66 -11.21 -12.53 -8.78
CA GLN A 66 -10.15 -11.81 -8.08
C GLN A 66 -9.70 -10.58 -8.88
N GLU A 67 -9.49 -10.75 -10.17
CA GLU A 67 -9.11 -9.67 -11.08
C GLU A 67 -10.19 -8.58 -11.14
N LYS A 68 -11.47 -8.96 -11.09
CA LYS A 68 -12.59 -8.01 -11.00
C LYS A 68 -12.55 -7.20 -9.71
N GLY A 69 -12.33 -7.87 -8.57
CA GLY A 69 -12.17 -7.19 -7.28
C GLY A 69 -11.03 -6.18 -7.33
N HIS A 70 -9.87 -6.58 -7.85
CA HIS A 70 -8.70 -5.71 -7.99
C HIS A 70 -8.98 -4.49 -8.87
N MET A 71 -9.61 -4.69 -10.02
CA MET A 71 -10.00 -3.58 -10.91
C MET A 71 -11.01 -2.63 -10.27
N ALA A 72 -11.90 -3.14 -9.42
CA ALA A 72 -12.83 -2.31 -8.67
C ALA A 72 -12.10 -1.42 -7.66
N LEU A 73 -11.10 -1.95 -6.94
CA LEU A 73 -10.25 -1.17 -6.04
C LEU A 73 -9.50 -0.07 -6.79
N LYS A 74 -8.90 -0.40 -7.95
CA LYS A 74 -8.25 0.59 -8.84
C LYS A 74 -9.23 1.70 -9.23
N GLU A 75 -10.46 1.36 -9.62
CA GLU A 75 -11.48 2.34 -9.99
C GLU A 75 -11.91 3.24 -8.82
N ILE A 76 -12.08 2.68 -7.63
CA ILE A 76 -12.39 3.44 -6.41
C ILE A 76 -11.25 4.40 -6.05
N ALA A 77 -10.00 3.94 -6.13
CA ALA A 77 -8.81 4.76 -5.89
C ALA A 77 -8.73 5.96 -6.86
N LYS A 78 -8.98 5.73 -8.16
CA LYS A 78 -9.03 6.81 -9.18
C LYS A 78 -10.09 7.86 -8.83
N ARG A 79 -11.29 7.43 -8.46
CA ARG A 79 -12.40 8.33 -8.07
C ARG A 79 -12.04 9.13 -6.83
N TRP A 80 -11.41 8.51 -5.84
CA TRP A 80 -10.96 9.18 -4.63
C TRP A 80 -9.89 10.24 -4.93
N LEU A 81 -8.86 9.92 -5.73
CA LEU A 81 -7.83 10.87 -6.15
C LEU A 81 -8.43 12.10 -6.85
N TRP A 82 -9.36 11.87 -7.78
CA TRP A 82 -10.05 12.96 -8.46
C TRP A 82 -10.88 13.80 -7.49
N LYS A 83 -11.72 13.16 -6.66
CA LYS A 83 -12.58 13.87 -5.71
C LYS A 83 -11.78 14.69 -4.69
N ARG A 84 -10.68 14.12 -4.16
CA ARG A 84 -9.91 14.68 -3.05
C ARG A 84 -8.88 15.72 -3.48
N TYR A 85 -8.23 15.49 -4.62
CA TYR A 85 -7.07 16.28 -5.07
C TYR A 85 -7.22 16.86 -6.47
N GLN A 86 -8.31 16.56 -7.20
CA GLN A 86 -8.53 16.98 -8.60
C GLN A 86 -7.37 16.58 -9.52
N VAL A 87 -6.73 15.45 -9.21
CA VAL A 87 -5.61 14.90 -9.97
C VAL A 87 -6.07 13.66 -10.73
N LYS A 88 -5.65 13.55 -12.00
CA LYS A 88 -5.87 12.33 -12.77
C LYS A 88 -5.04 11.19 -12.19
N ALA A 89 -5.51 9.98 -12.38
CA ALA A 89 -4.80 8.77 -11.97
C ALA A 89 -4.24 8.05 -13.21
N ILE A 90 -3.05 7.47 -13.04
CA ILE A 90 -2.38 6.54 -13.95
C ILE A 90 -2.50 5.16 -13.29
N CYS A 91 -2.91 4.15 -14.05
CA CYS A 91 -3.11 2.80 -13.53
C CYS A 91 -2.26 1.80 -14.29
N GLU A 92 -1.71 0.84 -13.56
CA GLU A 92 -1.09 -0.33 -14.16
C GLU A 92 -2.12 -1.09 -15.00
N THR A 93 -1.77 -1.34 -16.26
CA THR A 93 -2.66 -1.94 -17.28
C THR A 93 -2.63 -3.47 -17.26
N TYR A 94 -1.56 -4.08 -16.74
CA TYR A 94 -1.35 -5.53 -16.66
C TYR A 94 -0.92 -5.89 -15.25
N PHE A 95 -1.51 -6.91 -14.62
CA PHE A 95 -1.16 -7.41 -13.27
C PHE A 95 0.25 -8.04 -13.24
N ASN A 96 1.30 -7.26 -13.45
CA ASN A 96 2.67 -7.74 -13.51
C ASN A 96 3.46 -7.37 -12.25
N GLY A 97 2.93 -6.47 -11.41
CA GLY A 97 3.56 -6.06 -10.16
C GLY A 97 4.83 -5.23 -10.36
N LEU A 98 5.08 -4.75 -11.58
CA LEU A 98 6.23 -3.90 -11.91
C LEU A 98 5.90 -2.41 -11.75
N HIS A 99 4.62 -2.07 -11.65
CA HIS A 99 4.13 -0.71 -11.50
C HIS A 99 3.14 -0.63 -10.34
N PRO A 100 3.05 0.54 -9.67
CA PRO A 100 2.00 0.74 -8.68
C PRO A 100 0.62 0.56 -9.33
N ASP A 101 -0.31 -0.03 -8.58
CA ASP A 101 -1.67 -0.27 -9.08
C ASP A 101 -2.34 1.02 -9.57
N VAL A 102 -2.24 2.08 -8.76
CA VAL A 102 -2.71 3.42 -9.07
C VAL A 102 -1.71 4.47 -8.59
N CYS A 103 -1.37 5.42 -9.46
CA CYS A 103 -0.53 6.57 -9.15
C CYS A 103 -1.24 7.86 -9.54
N SER A 104 -1.07 8.94 -8.76
CA SER A 104 -1.50 10.28 -9.19
C SER A 104 -0.62 10.75 -10.36
N ALA A 105 -1.19 11.51 -11.30
CA ALA A 105 -0.49 11.98 -12.49
C ALA A 105 0.70 12.91 -12.20
N ASP A 106 0.77 13.48 -10.99
CA ASP A 106 1.91 14.25 -10.48
C ASP A 106 2.94 13.41 -9.69
N ASN A 107 2.76 12.08 -9.65
CA ASN A 107 3.60 11.11 -8.95
C ASN A 107 3.73 11.30 -7.43
N ARG A 108 2.83 12.08 -6.82
CA ARG A 108 2.87 12.36 -5.37
C ARG A 108 2.14 11.32 -4.52
N PHE A 109 1.27 10.53 -5.11
CA PHE A 109 0.42 9.58 -4.40
C PHE A 109 0.45 8.22 -5.12
N VAL A 110 0.88 7.18 -4.41
CA VAL A 110 0.83 5.79 -4.86
C VAL A 110 -0.21 5.03 -4.05
N ILE A 111 -1.02 4.20 -4.69
CA ILE A 111 -2.07 3.40 -4.04
C ILE A 111 -1.98 1.97 -4.60
N GLU A 112 -1.73 1.02 -3.71
CA GLU A 112 -1.80 -0.42 -3.98
C GLU A 112 -3.17 -0.98 -3.58
N CYS A 113 -3.57 -2.08 -4.20
CA CYS A 113 -4.90 -2.66 -4.07
C CYS A 113 -4.83 -4.14 -3.64
N GLY A 114 -5.68 -4.52 -2.69
CA GLY A 114 -5.86 -5.89 -2.26
C GLY A 114 -4.70 -6.44 -1.44
N THR A 115 -4.24 -7.63 -1.83
CA THR A 115 -3.08 -8.30 -1.23
C THR A 115 -1.80 -7.74 -1.84
N THR A 116 -1.00 -7.08 -1.02
CA THR A 116 0.13 -6.24 -1.42
C THR A 116 1.36 -6.60 -0.59
N ASP A 117 2.54 -6.62 -1.22
CA ASP A 117 3.81 -6.73 -0.49
C ASP A 117 4.06 -5.45 0.33
N PRO A 118 4.18 -5.53 1.67
CA PRO A 118 4.44 -4.36 2.52
C PRO A 118 5.73 -3.60 2.16
N SER A 119 6.66 -4.22 1.42
CA SER A 119 7.89 -3.58 0.95
C SER A 119 7.60 -2.35 0.09
N CYS A 120 6.43 -2.30 -0.57
CA CYS A 120 6.00 -1.19 -1.43
C CYS A 120 6.05 0.16 -0.71
N ILE A 121 5.71 0.20 0.59
CA ILE A 121 5.72 1.43 1.38
C ILE A 121 7.11 2.06 1.38
N GLN A 122 8.14 1.28 1.65
CA GLN A 122 9.50 1.79 1.69
C GLN A 122 10.04 2.05 0.28
N ILE A 123 9.76 1.17 -0.67
CA ILE A 123 10.21 1.29 -2.06
C ILE A 123 9.76 2.62 -2.65
N PHE A 124 8.47 2.94 -2.55
CA PHE A 124 7.93 4.18 -3.12
C PHE A 124 8.28 5.41 -2.28
N LEU A 125 8.31 5.33 -0.95
CA LEU A 125 8.76 6.45 -0.12
C LEU A 125 10.26 6.75 -0.25
N ASN A 126 11.05 5.92 -0.92
CA ASN A 126 12.42 6.30 -1.29
C ASN A 126 12.48 7.29 -2.46
N ASP A 127 11.46 7.35 -3.32
CA ASP A 127 11.40 8.37 -4.38
C ASP A 127 10.95 9.72 -3.80
N PRO A 128 11.80 10.77 -3.83
CA PRO A 128 11.49 12.05 -3.20
C PRO A 128 10.21 12.74 -3.73
N ASN A 129 9.73 12.38 -4.92
CA ASN A 129 8.50 12.93 -5.49
C ASN A 129 7.24 12.33 -4.87
N VAL A 130 7.29 11.05 -4.46
CA VAL A 130 6.18 10.37 -3.79
C VAL A 130 6.04 10.94 -2.38
N VAL A 131 4.86 11.44 -2.03
CA VAL A 131 4.57 11.98 -0.70
C VAL A 131 3.84 10.96 0.16
N TRP A 132 2.90 10.25 -0.46
CA TRP A 132 2.05 9.27 0.22
C TRP A 132 2.04 7.96 -0.57
N VAL A 133 2.07 6.86 0.18
CA VAL A 133 1.82 5.51 -0.32
C VAL A 133 0.64 4.97 0.46
N ALA A 134 -0.32 4.35 -0.19
CA ALA A 134 -1.47 3.78 0.48
C ALA A 134 -1.75 2.36 0.02
N ASN A 135 -2.47 1.61 0.87
CA ASN A 135 -3.07 0.34 0.49
C ASN A 135 -4.58 0.39 0.70
N ILE A 136 -5.34 -0.20 -0.22
CA ILE A 136 -6.75 -0.50 -0.05
C ILE A 136 -6.88 -2.03 0.00
N PRO A 137 -7.02 -2.67 1.17
CA PRO A 137 -7.24 -4.12 1.24
C PRO A 137 -8.57 -4.53 0.60
N TYR A 138 -8.72 -5.81 0.28
CA TYR A 138 -10.04 -6.36 -0.01
C TYR A 138 -10.92 -6.24 1.24
N PRO A 139 -12.22 -5.92 1.08
CA PRO A 139 -13.09 -5.77 2.24
C PRO A 139 -13.33 -7.12 2.94
N PHE A 140 -13.29 -7.08 4.27
CA PHE A 140 -13.63 -8.20 5.14
C PHE A 140 -15.14 -8.43 5.24
N SER A 141 -15.53 -9.57 5.82
CA SER A 141 -16.94 -9.96 5.96
C SER A 141 -17.72 -8.99 6.85
N ASP A 142 -17.08 -8.42 7.86
CA ASP A 142 -17.62 -7.47 8.83
C ASP A 142 -17.43 -6.00 8.46
N ASP A 143 -16.68 -5.69 7.40
CA ASP A 143 -16.50 -4.32 6.94
C ASP A 143 -17.82 -3.65 6.53
N ILE A 144 -18.00 -2.39 6.94
CA ILE A 144 -19.10 -1.53 6.47
C ILE A 144 -18.64 -0.66 5.29
N HIS A 145 -17.38 -0.22 5.32
CA HIS A 145 -16.77 0.61 4.29
C HIS A 145 -15.38 0.08 3.95
N LEU A 146 -14.93 0.36 2.72
CA LEU A 146 -13.52 0.22 2.38
C LEU A 146 -12.72 1.31 3.10
N THR A 147 -11.52 0.94 3.54
CA THR A 147 -10.59 1.85 4.22
C THR A 147 -9.34 2.03 3.36
N LEU A 148 -8.92 3.28 3.18
CA LEU A 148 -7.63 3.65 2.61
C LEU A 148 -6.62 3.80 3.75
N HIS A 149 -5.56 3.00 3.72
CA HIS A 149 -4.49 3.02 4.71
C HIS A 149 -3.30 3.80 4.15
N ILE A 150 -3.05 5.00 4.66
CA ILE A 150 -2.10 5.96 4.08
C ILE A 150 -0.85 6.07 4.95
N PHE A 151 0.30 5.86 4.30
CA PHE A 151 1.64 5.94 4.85
C PHE A 151 2.40 7.11 4.22
N GLY A 152 3.29 7.73 4.99
CA GLY A 152 4.16 8.81 4.51
C GLY A 152 5.43 8.93 5.32
N ARG A 153 6.32 9.83 4.91
CA ARG A 153 7.57 10.09 5.63
C ARG A 153 7.29 10.87 6.91
N GLY A 154 7.72 10.32 8.04
CA GLY A 154 7.75 11.01 9.31
C GLY A 154 9.02 11.85 9.50
N PRO A 155 9.09 12.61 10.60
CA PRO A 155 10.23 13.46 10.91
C PRO A 155 11.56 12.69 10.99
N ASN A 156 11.52 11.41 11.38
CA ASN A 156 12.72 10.59 11.58
C ASN A 156 13.11 9.76 10.34
N TYR A 157 12.38 9.88 9.23
CA TYR A 157 12.55 9.02 8.04
C TYR A 157 13.98 8.99 7.51
N VAL A 158 14.60 10.16 7.34
CA VAL A 158 15.96 10.29 6.77
C VAL A 158 17.02 9.67 7.69
N ASN A 159 16.89 9.87 9.00
CA ASN A 159 17.82 9.30 9.98
C ASN A 159 17.67 7.78 10.02
N TRP A 160 16.43 7.28 10.02
CA TRP A 160 16.13 5.85 9.98
C TRP A 160 16.71 5.16 8.73
N GLN A 161 16.55 5.76 7.55
CA GLN A 161 17.18 5.24 6.31
C GLN A 161 18.70 5.18 6.42
N ARG A 162 19.32 6.22 6.98
CA ARG A 162 20.78 6.27 7.19
C ARG A 162 21.25 5.18 8.16
N GLU A 163 20.53 4.96 9.25
CA GLU A 163 20.81 3.89 10.21
C GLU A 163 20.78 2.51 9.54
N LYS A 164 19.75 2.24 8.72
CA LYS A 164 19.65 0.99 7.95
C LYS A 164 20.84 0.77 7.03
N ILE A 165 21.19 1.77 6.22
CA ILE A 165 22.33 1.71 5.29
C ILE A 165 23.63 1.43 6.05
N ASN A 166 23.84 2.13 7.17
CA ASN A 166 25.03 1.92 8.01
C ASN A 166 25.06 0.51 8.60
N ALA A 167 23.95 0.01 9.14
CA ALA A 167 23.86 -1.33 9.70
C ALA A 167 24.16 -2.42 8.65
N THR A 168 23.59 -2.30 7.44
CA THR A 168 23.87 -3.22 6.33
C THR A 168 25.34 -3.19 5.92
N ARG A 169 25.93 -2.00 5.79
CA ARG A 169 27.35 -1.83 5.46
C ARG A 169 28.24 -2.50 6.51
N ASP A 170 27.96 -2.27 7.79
CA ASP A 170 28.77 -2.80 8.89
C ASP A 170 28.64 -4.34 8.99
N ALA A 171 27.45 -4.89 8.73
CA ALA A 171 27.24 -6.34 8.63
C ALA A 171 28.05 -6.96 7.47
N PHE A 172 28.01 -6.33 6.28
CA PHE A 172 28.77 -6.78 5.10
C PHE A 172 30.28 -6.74 5.37
N GLN A 173 30.79 -5.65 5.95
CA GLN A 173 32.21 -5.54 6.31
C GLN A 173 32.64 -6.61 7.32
N LYS A 174 31.80 -6.95 8.30
CA LYS A 174 32.09 -8.03 9.26
C LYS A 174 32.13 -9.41 8.59
N PHE A 175 31.25 -9.65 7.62
CA PHE A 175 31.18 -10.93 6.92
C PHE A 175 32.40 -11.16 6.01
N HIS A 176 32.88 -10.11 5.33
CA HIS A 176 34.02 -10.17 4.41
C HIS A 176 35.41 -10.00 5.07
N ARG A 177 35.46 -9.71 6.38
CA ARG A 177 36.70 -9.72 7.18
C ARG A 177 37.00 -11.09 7.79
N LYS A 178 36.16 -12.10 7.54
CA LYS A 178 36.44 -13.51 7.81
C LYS A 178 37.05 -14.15 6.57
#